data_AF-A0A7J4DTZ9-F1
#
_entry.id   AF-A0A7J4DTZ9-F1
#
_cell.length_a   1.000
_cell.length_b   1.000
_cell.length_c   1.000
_cell.angle_alpha   90.00
_cell.angle_beta   90.00
_cell.angle_gamma   90.00
#
_symmetry.space_group_name_H-M   'P 1'
#
loop_
_entity.id
_entity.type
_entity.pdbx_description
1 polymer ?
#
loop_
_entity_poly.entity_id
_entity_poly.type
_entity_poly.pdbx_seq_one_letter_code
_entity_poly.pdbx_strand_id
1 'polypeptide(L)'
;MIDGMAASNSIAVPIDETFSLLNAVGLENPGLEGLAALLDACRVFGRPIIVSIAGSTAEEFAEIATVAEEHGAAAVELNLSCPHARGRGLEIGTSPSTVREVVGVVASTVSIPVIAKLGFVDKLVEVSSAALEAGARALTLINSVKAMKIGIYAAKPVLGNKVGG
;
A
#
# COMPACT_ATOMS: atom_id res chain seq x y z
N MET A 1 4.62 -0.18 8.07
CA MET A 1 3.44 0.38 8.72
C MET A 1 3.90 1.73 9.22
N ILE A 2 3.32 2.81 8.70
CA ILE A 2 3.73 4.16 9.10
C ILE A 2 2.97 4.50 10.38
N ASP A 3 3.70 4.75 11.47
CA ASP A 3 3.11 5.17 12.75
C ASP A 3 2.57 6.61 12.66
N GLY A 4 1.39 6.83 13.26
CA GLY A 4 0.92 8.16 13.63
C GLY A 4 0.21 8.98 12.54
N MET A 5 -0.58 8.37 11.66
CA MET A 5 -1.59 9.15 10.92
C MET A 5 -2.80 9.40 11.83
N ALA A 6 -3.07 10.69 12.08
CA ALA A 6 -4.23 11.16 12.82
C ALA A 6 -5.50 10.52 12.27
N ALA A 7 -6.40 10.09 13.17
CA ALA A 7 -7.71 9.53 12.88
C ALA A 7 -8.42 10.34 11.77
N SER A 8 -8.28 9.88 10.54
CA SER A 8 -9.08 10.34 9.42
C SER A 8 -10.33 9.50 9.50
N ASN A 9 -11.51 10.11 9.53
CA ASN A 9 -12.76 9.36 9.58
C ASN A 9 -12.78 8.39 8.38
N SER A 10 -12.48 7.12 8.65
CA SER A 10 -12.36 6.03 7.68
C SER A 10 -13.72 5.81 7.04
N ILE A 11 -13.94 6.50 5.93
CA ILE A 11 -15.22 6.54 5.23
C ILE A 11 -15.02 5.92 3.85
N ALA A 12 -15.73 4.82 3.61
CA ALA A 12 -16.07 4.36 2.27
C ALA A 12 -17.49 4.87 1.94
N VAL A 13 -17.65 5.59 0.84
CA VAL A 13 -18.97 6.03 0.35
C VAL A 13 -19.30 5.37 -0.99
N PRO A 14 -20.56 4.99 -1.22
CA PRO A 14 -21.02 4.62 -2.55
C PRO A 14 -20.85 5.80 -3.51
N ILE A 15 -20.33 5.53 -4.71
CA ILE A 15 -20.24 6.51 -5.80
C ILE A 15 -21.64 6.69 -6.40
N ASP A 16 -22.29 5.59 -6.76
CA ASP A 16 -23.61 5.51 -7.39
C ASP A 16 -24.30 4.16 -7.03
N GLU A 17 -25.32 3.77 -7.80
CA GLU A 17 -26.05 2.50 -7.64
C GLU A 17 -25.30 1.27 -8.17
N THR A 18 -24.08 1.42 -8.71
CA THR A 18 -23.31 0.34 -9.38
C THR A 18 -22.37 -0.43 -8.44
N PHE A 19 -22.58 -0.38 -7.13
CA PHE A 19 -21.72 -0.98 -6.10
C PHE A 19 -20.27 -0.46 -6.07
N SER A 20 -20.00 0.69 -6.70
CA SER A 20 -18.69 1.34 -6.66
C SER A 20 -18.51 2.12 -5.35
N LEU A 21 -17.34 1.98 -4.72
CA LEU A 21 -16.99 2.66 -3.47
C LEU A 21 -15.83 3.63 -3.67
N LEU A 22 -15.86 4.73 -2.93
CA LEU A 22 -14.77 5.69 -2.82
C LEU A 22 -14.30 5.73 -1.36
N ASN A 23 -13.00 5.55 -1.11
CA ASN A 23 -12.45 5.54 0.24
C ASN A 23 -11.34 6.58 0.44
N ALA A 24 -11.14 7.00 1.69
CA ALA A 24 -9.96 7.79 2.10
C ALA A 24 -9.53 7.41 3.52
N VAL A 25 -9.19 6.14 3.72
CA VAL A 25 -8.84 5.56 5.04
C VAL A 25 -7.49 6.07 5.58
N GLY A 26 -6.51 6.33 4.68
CA GLY A 26 -5.24 6.92 5.09
C GLY A 26 -4.28 5.95 5.81
N LEU A 27 -4.27 4.68 5.42
CA LEU A 27 -3.38 3.64 5.98
C LEU A 27 -3.50 3.44 7.50
N GLU A 28 -4.68 3.63 8.09
CA GLU A 28 -4.91 3.31 9.51
C GLU A 28 -4.59 1.83 9.81
N ASN A 29 -3.65 1.58 10.72
CA ASN A 29 -3.13 0.26 11.05
C ASN A 29 -2.51 0.28 12.47
N PRO A 30 -2.35 -0.87 13.14
CA PRO A 30 -1.85 -0.93 14.52
C PRO A 30 -0.33 -0.77 14.66
N GLY A 31 0.37 -0.32 13.60
CA GLY A 31 1.81 -0.18 13.60
C GLY A 31 2.55 -1.51 13.58
N LEU A 32 3.89 -1.44 13.56
CA LEU A 32 4.75 -2.63 13.65
C LEU A 32 4.50 -3.44 14.92
N GLU A 33 4.20 -2.77 16.04
CA GLU A 33 3.89 -3.40 17.33
C GLU A 33 2.69 -4.36 17.24
N GLY A 34 1.70 -4.05 16.40
CA GLY A 34 0.51 -4.88 16.20
C GLY A 34 0.68 -6.03 15.21
N LEU A 35 1.77 -6.08 14.43
CA LEU A 35 1.93 -7.03 13.33
C LEU A 35 1.93 -8.48 13.82
N ALA A 36 2.67 -8.76 14.89
CA ALA A 36 2.80 -10.10 15.46
C ALA A 36 1.44 -10.67 15.86
N ALA A 37 0.66 -9.88 16.61
CA ALA A 37 -0.67 -10.26 17.07
C ALA A 37 -1.64 -10.51 15.90
N LEU A 38 -1.57 -9.70 14.83
CA LEU A 38 -2.37 -9.91 13.63
C LEU A 38 -2.02 -11.23 12.92
N LEU A 39 -0.72 -11.50 12.73
CA LEU A 39 -0.26 -12.73 12.10
C LEU A 39 -0.66 -13.96 12.91
N ASP A 40 -0.50 -13.91 14.24
CA ASP A 40 -0.93 -14.97 15.15
C ASP A 40 -2.44 -15.23 15.05
N ALA A 41 -3.26 -14.17 15.01
CA ALA A 41 -4.71 -14.30 14.84
C ALA A 41 -5.08 -14.95 13.49
N CYS A 42 -4.28 -14.72 12.44
CA CYS A 42 -4.49 -15.33 11.12
C CYS A 42 -4.05 -16.80 11.04
N ARG A 43 -3.23 -17.31 11.97
CA ARG A 43 -2.75 -18.71 11.94
C ARG A 43 -3.88 -19.74 11.95
N VAL A 44 -5.01 -19.40 12.59
CA VAL A 44 -6.20 -20.27 12.66
C VAL A 44 -6.73 -20.67 11.27
N PHE A 45 -6.47 -19.87 10.24
CA PHE A 45 -6.94 -20.16 8.89
C PHE A 45 -6.11 -21.23 8.17
N GLY A 46 -4.89 -21.54 8.65
CA GLY A 46 -4.01 -22.53 8.02
C GLY A 46 -3.66 -22.21 6.56
N ARG A 47 -3.67 -20.93 6.19
CA ARG A 47 -3.37 -20.42 4.83
C ARG A 47 -2.10 -19.58 4.85
N PRO A 48 -1.34 -19.53 3.75
CA PRO A 48 -0.26 -18.55 3.59
C PRO A 48 -0.80 -17.12 3.74
N ILE A 49 -0.12 -16.31 4.54
CA ILE A 49 -0.49 -14.91 4.76
C ILE A 49 0.49 -14.01 4.00
N ILE A 50 -0.05 -13.15 3.14
CA ILE A 50 0.71 -12.11 2.45
C ILE A 50 0.54 -10.81 3.24
N VAL A 51 1.63 -10.24 3.74
CA VAL A 51 1.58 -9.00 4.52
C VAL A 51 1.75 -7.82 3.59
N SER A 52 0.70 -7.01 3.43
CA SER A 52 0.79 -5.74 2.72
C SER A 52 1.50 -4.71 3.60
N ILE A 53 2.61 -4.15 3.11
CA ILE A 53 3.44 -3.19 3.84
C ILE A 53 3.49 -1.85 3.11
N ALA A 54 3.62 -0.78 3.89
CA ALA A 54 3.81 0.59 3.42
C ALA A 54 4.84 1.28 4.31
N GLY A 55 5.71 2.08 3.70
CA GLY A 55 6.73 2.89 4.34
C GLY A 55 7.06 4.11 3.46
N SER A 56 7.99 4.94 3.92
CA SER A 56 8.38 6.21 3.29
C SER A 56 9.73 6.13 2.59
N THR A 57 10.60 5.20 3.01
CA THR A 57 11.94 4.97 2.43
C THR A 57 12.20 3.48 2.21
N ALA A 58 13.20 3.14 1.40
CA ALA A 58 13.57 1.75 1.14
C ALA A 58 13.96 1.00 2.42
N GLU A 59 14.62 1.67 3.35
CA GLU A 59 15.02 1.14 4.66
C GLU A 59 13.81 0.84 5.53
N GLU A 60 12.83 1.74 5.58
CA GLU A 60 11.60 1.51 6.35
C GLU A 60 10.85 0.29 5.78
N PHE A 61 10.73 0.20 4.46
CA PHE A 61 10.14 -0.98 3.81
C PHE A 61 10.89 -2.28 4.17
N ALA A 62 12.22 -2.26 4.18
CA ALA A 62 13.05 -3.41 4.50
C ALA A 62 12.94 -3.84 5.97
N GLU A 63 12.89 -2.88 6.90
CA GLU A 63 12.65 -3.14 8.32
C GLU A 63 11.30 -3.83 8.52
N ILE A 64 10.23 -3.29 7.94
CA ILE A 64 8.88 -3.87 8.07
C ILE A 64 8.84 -5.28 7.44
N ALA A 65 9.50 -5.47 6.29
CA ALA A 65 9.55 -6.76 5.63
C ALA A 65 10.28 -7.82 6.46
N THR A 66 11.40 -7.46 7.08
CA THR A 66 12.16 -8.33 8.00
C THR A 66 11.28 -8.76 9.16
N VAL A 67 10.61 -7.82 9.84
CA VAL A 67 9.70 -8.15 10.95
C VAL A 67 8.54 -9.04 10.48
N ALA A 68 7.98 -8.80 9.30
CA ALA A 68 6.93 -9.64 8.74
C ALA A 68 7.42 -11.09 8.50
N GLU A 69 8.63 -11.25 7.94
CA GLU A 69 9.26 -12.56 7.72
C GLU A 69 9.51 -13.30 9.04
N GLU A 70 10.08 -12.63 10.04
CA GLU A 70 10.34 -13.19 11.38
C GLU A 70 9.08 -13.74 12.05
N HIS A 71 7.92 -13.12 11.79
CA HIS A 71 6.63 -13.54 12.34
C HIS A 71 5.87 -14.54 11.46
N GLY A 72 6.48 -14.99 10.36
CA GLY A 72 5.97 -16.07 9.52
C GLY A 72 5.09 -15.64 8.35
N ALA A 73 5.26 -14.41 7.85
CA ALA A 73 4.67 -14.03 6.57
C ALA A 73 5.15 -14.96 5.44
N ALA A 74 4.23 -15.37 4.58
CA ALA A 74 4.57 -16.22 3.43
C ALA A 74 5.11 -15.40 2.25
N ALA A 75 4.77 -14.12 2.19
CA ALA A 75 5.25 -13.13 1.24
C ALA A 75 4.96 -11.72 1.77
N VAL A 76 5.64 -10.71 1.23
CA VAL A 76 5.32 -9.30 1.48
C VAL A 76 4.83 -8.63 0.20
N GLU A 77 3.76 -7.86 0.31
CA GLU A 77 3.25 -7.00 -0.76
C GLU A 77 3.64 -5.54 -0.47
N LEU A 78 4.49 -4.95 -1.30
CA LEU A 78 4.88 -3.55 -1.18
C LEU A 78 3.78 -2.67 -1.78
N ASN A 79 3.05 -1.95 -0.95
CA ASN A 79 2.06 -0.99 -1.39
C ASN A 79 2.74 0.32 -1.82
N LEU A 80 3.18 0.39 -3.07
CA LEU A 80 3.98 1.50 -3.62
C LEU A 80 3.12 2.68 -4.11
N SER A 81 1.80 2.53 -4.15
CA SER A 81 0.92 3.50 -4.81
C SER A 81 0.41 4.62 -3.91
N CYS A 82 0.74 4.63 -2.60
CA CYS A 82 0.04 5.50 -1.64
C CYS A 82 0.41 6.99 -1.84
N PRO A 83 -0.55 7.84 -2.25
CA PRO A 83 -0.30 9.26 -2.54
C PRO A 83 -0.56 10.17 -1.34
N HIS A 84 -0.91 9.61 -0.17
CA HIS A 84 -1.37 10.38 0.99
C HIS A 84 -0.25 10.75 1.98
N ALA A 85 0.99 10.32 1.74
CA ALA A 85 2.16 10.78 2.47
C ALA A 85 2.61 12.17 1.99
N ARG A 86 1.84 13.22 2.32
CA ARG A 86 2.24 14.61 2.06
C ARG A 86 3.62 14.87 2.67
N GLY A 87 4.62 15.09 1.82
CA GLY A 87 6.00 15.45 2.21
C GLY A 87 6.91 14.29 2.65
N ARG A 88 6.50 13.01 2.52
CA ARG A 88 7.30 11.84 2.93
C ARG A 88 7.16 10.62 1.99
N GLY A 89 7.35 10.78 0.67
CA GLY A 89 7.41 9.62 -0.26
C GLY A 89 6.29 9.51 -1.31
N LEU A 90 5.71 10.65 -1.73
CA LEU A 90 4.54 10.78 -2.61
C LEU A 90 4.64 10.15 -4.02
N GLU A 91 5.76 9.51 -4.39
CA GLU A 91 6.07 9.12 -5.77
C GLU A 91 6.75 7.75 -5.92
N ILE A 92 6.79 6.91 -4.87
CA ILE A 92 7.54 5.64 -4.95
C ILE A 92 7.05 4.79 -6.12
N GLY A 93 5.73 4.62 -6.27
CA GLY A 93 5.12 3.82 -7.34
C GLY A 93 4.97 4.52 -8.69
N THR A 94 5.38 5.79 -8.84
CA THR A 94 5.24 6.55 -10.11
C THR A 94 6.56 6.67 -10.87
N SER A 95 7.70 6.47 -10.19
CA SER A 95 9.04 6.53 -10.79
C SER A 95 9.69 5.15 -10.89
N PRO A 96 10.11 4.69 -12.08
CA PRO A 96 10.84 3.43 -12.23
C PRO A 96 12.11 3.35 -11.40
N SER A 97 12.82 4.47 -11.17
CA SER A 97 14.05 4.48 -10.35
C SER A 97 13.75 4.20 -8.89
N THR A 98 12.71 4.84 -8.34
CA THR A 98 12.32 4.69 -6.93
C THR A 98 11.68 3.33 -6.68
N VAL A 99 10.89 2.81 -7.63
CA VAL A 99 10.41 1.41 -7.58
C VAL A 99 11.59 0.45 -7.53
N ARG A 100 12.59 0.61 -8.42
CA ARG A 100 13.76 -0.28 -8.48
C ARG A 100 14.55 -0.26 -7.17
N GLU A 101 14.74 0.91 -6.59
CA GLU A 101 15.41 1.10 -5.31
C GLU A 101 14.68 0.38 -4.18
N VAL A 102 13.41 0.71 -3.94
CA VAL A 102 12.63 0.13 -2.83
C VAL A 102 12.47 -1.38 -2.99
N VAL A 103 12.10 -1.86 -4.17
CA VAL A 103 11.94 -3.30 -4.41
C VAL A 103 13.27 -4.02 -4.26
N GLY A 104 14.36 -3.46 -4.78
CA GLY A 104 15.69 -4.08 -4.74
C GLY A 104 16.22 -4.23 -3.32
N VAL A 105 16.10 -3.18 -2.50
CA VAL A 105 16.50 -3.22 -1.10
C VAL A 105 15.71 -4.30 -0.36
N VAL A 106 14.37 -4.31 -0.48
CA VAL A 106 13.55 -5.31 0.22
C VAL A 106 13.84 -6.73 -0.26
N ALA A 107 13.89 -6.96 -1.58
CA ALA A 107 14.13 -8.29 -2.15
C ALA A 107 15.52 -8.84 -1.81
N SER A 108 16.50 -7.98 -1.53
CA SER A 108 17.82 -8.40 -1.02
C SER A 108 17.87 -8.62 0.49
N THR A 109 16.87 -8.13 1.23
CA THR A 109 16.83 -8.18 2.71
C THR A 109 16.12 -9.43 3.23
N VAL A 110 15.03 -9.85 2.58
CA VAL A 110 14.21 -10.99 3.00
C VAL A 110 14.35 -12.18 2.07
N SER A 111 14.09 -13.39 2.58
CA SER A 111 14.11 -14.63 1.79
C SER A 111 12.74 -15.00 1.20
N ILE A 112 11.66 -14.47 1.77
CA ILE A 112 10.29 -14.65 1.28
C ILE A 112 10.00 -13.83 0.00
N PRO A 113 9.04 -14.26 -0.85
CA PRO A 113 8.68 -13.53 -2.07
C PRO A 113 8.25 -12.09 -1.80
N VAL A 114 8.81 -11.17 -2.59
CA VAL A 114 8.40 -9.76 -2.65
C VAL A 114 7.43 -9.56 -3.82
N ILE A 115 6.28 -8.95 -3.54
CA ILE A 115 5.24 -8.61 -4.52
C ILE A 115 5.16 -7.08 -4.60
N ALA A 116 5.18 -6.51 -5.80
CA ALA A 116 5.02 -5.07 -5.98
C ALA A 116 3.58 -4.71 -6.36
N LYS A 117 2.90 -3.93 -5.51
CA LYS A 117 1.56 -3.41 -5.79
C LYS A 117 1.63 -1.99 -6.36
N LEU A 118 1.19 -1.84 -7.60
CA LEU A 118 1.29 -0.57 -8.33
C LEU A 118 -0.09 0.06 -8.54
N GLY A 119 -0.10 1.40 -8.60
CA GLY A 119 -1.30 2.18 -8.89
C GLY A 119 -1.53 2.36 -10.38
N PHE A 120 -2.65 2.99 -10.73
CA PHE A 120 -2.91 3.44 -12.10
C PHE A 120 -2.07 4.68 -12.43
N VAL A 121 -1.02 4.50 -13.24
CA VAL A 121 -0.05 5.54 -13.63
C VAL A 121 0.26 5.44 -15.13
N ASP A 122 0.61 6.56 -15.76
CA ASP A 122 0.88 6.63 -17.21
C ASP A 122 2.03 5.70 -17.64
N LYS A 123 3.02 5.51 -16.75
CA LYS A 123 4.22 4.72 -16.99
C LYS A 123 4.12 3.29 -16.46
N LEU A 124 2.91 2.73 -16.38
CA LEU A 124 2.68 1.45 -15.69
C LEU A 124 3.60 0.31 -16.16
N VAL A 125 3.86 0.24 -17.47
CA VAL A 125 4.77 -0.78 -18.04
C VAL A 125 6.21 -0.58 -17.56
N GLU A 126 6.72 0.66 -17.55
CA GLU A 126 8.09 0.97 -17.10
C GLU A 126 8.28 0.66 -15.61
N VAL A 127 7.33 1.07 -14.76
CA VAL A 127 7.40 0.78 -13.31
C VAL A 127 7.24 -0.71 -13.02
N SER A 128 6.41 -1.42 -13.79
CA SER A 128 6.26 -2.88 -13.68
C SER A 128 7.56 -3.61 -14.05
N SER A 129 8.21 -3.20 -15.14
CA SER A 129 9.52 -3.75 -15.53
C SER A 129 10.58 -3.50 -14.46
N ALA A 130 10.64 -2.27 -13.95
CA ALA A 130 11.59 -1.90 -12.91
C ALA A 130 11.42 -2.72 -11.61
N ALA A 131 10.18 -3.00 -11.21
CA ALA A 131 9.91 -3.87 -10.06
C ALA A 131 10.41 -5.31 -10.29
N LEU A 132 10.09 -5.91 -11.44
CA LEU A 132 10.50 -7.28 -11.76
C LEU A 132 12.04 -7.40 -11.87
N GLU A 133 12.68 -6.45 -12.54
CA GLU A 133 14.14 -6.39 -12.67
C GLU A 133 14.86 -6.20 -11.32
N ALA A 134 14.21 -5.52 -10.37
CA ALA A 134 14.73 -5.31 -9.03
C ALA A 134 14.57 -6.53 -8.10
N GLY A 135 13.85 -7.58 -8.54
CA GLY A 135 13.67 -8.81 -7.77
C GLY A 135 12.26 -9.05 -7.23
N ALA A 136 11.26 -8.23 -7.60
CA ALA A 136 9.86 -8.60 -7.31
C ALA A 136 9.53 -9.92 -8.03
N ARG A 137 8.93 -10.86 -7.29
CA ARG A 137 8.53 -12.17 -7.81
C ARG A 137 7.14 -12.16 -8.42
N ALA A 138 6.33 -11.17 -8.10
CA ALA A 138 5.02 -10.95 -8.69
C ALA A 138 4.63 -9.46 -8.64
N LEU A 139 3.61 -9.12 -9.42
CA LEU A 139 2.98 -7.80 -9.42
C LEU A 139 1.50 -7.94 -9.02
N THR A 140 0.98 -6.99 -8.27
CA THR A 140 -0.47 -6.85 -8.03
C THR A 140 -0.95 -5.51 -8.58
N LEU A 141 -1.96 -5.57 -9.46
CA LEU A 141 -2.44 -4.44 -10.23
C LEU A 141 -3.98 -4.48 -10.31
N ILE A 142 -4.70 -3.36 -10.18
CA ILE A 142 -4.26 -2.01 -9.79
C ILE A 142 -4.68 -1.73 -8.35
N ASN A 143 -3.97 -0.82 -7.68
CA ASN A 143 -4.58 -0.11 -6.55
C ASN A 143 -5.71 0.82 -7.04
N SER A 144 -6.46 1.39 -6.12
CA SER A 144 -7.63 2.22 -6.39
C SER A 144 -7.36 3.41 -7.31
N VAL A 145 -8.38 3.78 -8.07
CA VAL A 145 -8.36 4.94 -8.96
C VAL A 145 -8.79 6.18 -8.16
N LYS A 146 -8.01 7.26 -8.28
CA LYS A 146 -8.34 8.54 -7.63
C LYS A 146 -9.62 9.12 -8.20
N ALA A 147 -10.55 9.48 -7.33
CA ALA A 147 -11.78 10.17 -7.69
C ALA A 147 -12.26 11.12 -6.59
N MET A 148 -13.22 11.96 -6.94
CA MET A 148 -13.89 12.88 -6.04
C MET A 148 -15.38 12.84 -6.29
N LYS A 149 -16.16 12.59 -5.24
CA LYS A 149 -17.61 12.74 -5.27
C LYS A 149 -18.00 14.12 -4.74
N ILE A 150 -18.75 14.89 -5.52
CA ILE A 150 -19.25 16.21 -5.15
C ILE A 150 -20.71 16.10 -4.72
N GLY A 151 -21.02 16.55 -3.50
CA GLY A 151 -22.39 16.75 -3.07
C GLY A 151 -22.95 18.00 -3.75
N ILE A 152 -23.83 17.83 -4.75
CA ILE A 152 -24.30 18.92 -5.61
C ILE A 152 -25.00 20.06 -4.85
N TYR A 153 -25.74 19.76 -3.79
CA TYR A 153 -26.44 20.77 -2.99
C TYR A 153 -25.50 21.54 -2.05
N ALA A 154 -24.47 20.87 -1.55
CA ALA A 154 -23.48 21.49 -0.66
C ALA A 154 -22.34 22.17 -1.44
N ALA A 155 -22.22 21.90 -2.74
CA ALA A 155 -21.09 22.29 -3.60
C ALA A 155 -19.72 21.95 -2.98
N LYS A 156 -19.63 20.79 -2.30
CA LYS A 156 -18.45 20.35 -1.54
C LYS A 156 -18.13 18.88 -1.80
N PRO A 157 -16.85 18.47 -1.64
CA PRO A 157 -16.49 17.07 -1.61
C PRO A 157 -17.21 16.31 -0.50
N VAL A 158 -17.65 15.09 -0.80
CA VAL A 158 -18.30 14.21 0.18
C VAL A 158 -17.30 13.67 1.20
N LEU A 159 -16.07 13.35 0.75
CA LEU A 159 -15.02 12.88 1.65
C LEU A 159 -14.33 14.03 2.38
N GLY A 160 -13.98 13.82 3.65
CA GLY A 160 -13.20 14.78 4.44
C GLY A 160 -11.83 15.07 3.83
N ASN A 161 -11.17 14.06 3.27
CA ASN A 161 -9.90 14.20 2.54
C ASN A 161 -10.07 14.79 1.11
N LYS A 162 -11.29 15.18 0.73
CA LYS A 162 -11.70 15.72 -0.57
C LYS A 162 -11.60 14.73 -1.72
N VAL A 163 -10.42 14.15 -1.92
CA VAL A 163 -10.14 13.10 -2.91
C VAL A 163 -10.03 11.77 -2.17
N GLY A 164 -10.55 10.72 -2.80
CA GLY A 164 -10.39 9.35 -2.37
C GLY A 164 -9.90 8.48 -3.51
N GLY A 165 -9.70 7.22 -3.20
CA GLY A 165 -9.31 6.16 -4.10
C GLY A 165 -9.33 4.90 -3.28
#